data_AF-A0A4R8HHY7-F1
#
_entry.id   AF-A0A4R8HHY7-F1
#
_cell.length_a   1.000
_cell.length_b   1.000
_cell.length_c   1.000
_cell.angle_alpha   90.00
_cell.angle_beta   90.00
_cell.angle_gamma   90.00
#
_symmetry.space_group_name_H-M   'P 1'
#
loop_
_entity.id
_entity.type
_entity.pdbx_description
1 polymer ?
#
loop_
_entity_poly.entity_id
_entity_poly.type
_entity_poly.pdbx_seq_one_letter_code
_entity_poly.pdbx_strand_id
1 'polypeptide(L)'
;MHRSAPPQFERLADRIYEAAVVPELWPEVLDAISTLSGSFGGILFAANSQFSGWTASPRIAPMFAEFVEQGWAARNPRPARGLSFGAAGFLSDHEMFSPEEMDADPTYTYLRSLGLGWCAGRIAAPPSGDMLIFSWEKRFVDGPFDRAMLDALDTIGGHLARAALISARLGLARARAAAETMRALGLPAAVLSRAHRLLLANDLFARFVPSLVQDRRERAVIADPRADALFAQALARLRVVGAPAGVQSLPVPAREGGPPLVLHLAPIRGSAQDVFAAGELLLIVTELTIGAAPSAGLLQGLFDLTPAEARVARAIAAGRAASEIAREHGVSGETIRSQLRAIFAKTGVSRQVELVRLLSGATLP
;
A
#
# COMPACT_ATOMS: atom_id res chain seq x y z
N MET A 1 9.39 -25.50 35.02
CA MET A 1 10.82 -25.25 34.79
C MET A 1 10.95 -24.50 33.47
N HIS A 2 11.11 -23.18 33.51
CA HIS A 2 11.44 -22.40 32.31
C HIS A 2 12.83 -22.83 31.86
N ARG A 3 12.93 -23.60 30.77
CA ARG A 3 14.21 -23.80 30.10
C ARG A 3 14.54 -22.48 29.41
N SER A 4 15.57 -21.80 29.91
CA SER A 4 16.11 -20.60 29.28
C SER A 4 16.51 -20.90 27.84
N ALA A 5 16.20 -19.98 26.93
CA ALA A 5 16.55 -20.11 25.52
C ALA A 5 18.06 -20.28 25.35
N PRO A 6 18.55 -20.85 24.23
CA PRO A 6 19.93 -20.63 23.83
C PRO A 6 20.18 -19.11 23.78
N PRO A 7 21.23 -18.57 24.43
CA PRO A 7 21.46 -17.13 24.58
C PRO A 7 21.51 -16.34 23.26
N GLN A 8 21.64 -17.06 22.15
CA GLN A 8 21.75 -16.53 20.79
C GLN A 8 20.39 -16.07 20.23
N PHE A 9 19.28 -16.74 20.60
CA PHE A 9 17.94 -16.35 20.14
C PHE A 9 17.42 -15.10 20.85
N GLU A 10 17.70 -14.95 22.17
CA GLU A 10 17.29 -13.76 22.93
C GLU A 10 17.95 -12.47 22.40
N ARG A 11 19.16 -12.57 21.85
CA ARG A 11 19.87 -11.44 21.21
C ARG A 11 19.22 -10.97 19.91
N LEU A 12 18.30 -11.74 19.34
CA LEU A 12 17.57 -11.33 18.14
C LEU A 12 16.37 -10.42 18.46
N ALA A 13 15.97 -10.30 19.73
CA ALA A 13 14.84 -9.47 20.13
C ALA A 13 14.99 -8.02 19.65
N ASP A 14 16.17 -7.42 19.85
CA ASP A 14 16.43 -6.03 19.46
C ASP A 14 16.35 -5.86 17.94
N ARG A 15 16.94 -6.79 17.17
CA ARG A 15 16.87 -6.77 15.70
C ARG A 15 15.44 -6.97 15.17
N ILE A 16 14.65 -7.82 15.83
CA ILE A 16 13.22 -8.01 15.51
C ILE A 16 12.45 -6.71 15.71
N TYR A 17 12.71 -5.98 16.80
CA TYR A 17 12.06 -4.68 17.04
C TYR A 17 12.55 -3.59 16.11
N GLU A 18 13.84 -3.59 15.77
CA GLU A 18 14.40 -2.67 14.77
C GLU A 18 13.74 -2.89 13.41
N ALA A 19 13.60 -4.15 12.97
CA ALA A 19 12.91 -4.50 11.73
C ALA A 19 11.42 -4.14 11.74
N ALA A 20 10.78 -4.06 12.92
CA ALA A 20 9.41 -3.57 13.04
C ALA A 20 9.28 -2.09 12.66
N VAL A 21 10.34 -1.30 12.83
CA VAL A 21 10.41 0.14 12.52
C VAL A 21 11.01 0.37 11.13
N VAL A 22 12.01 -0.44 10.75
CA VAL A 22 12.76 -0.40 9.49
C VAL A 22 12.54 -1.71 8.73
N PRO A 23 11.49 -1.82 7.92
CA PRO A 23 11.09 -3.09 7.31
C PRO A 23 12.15 -3.73 6.40
N GLU A 24 13.09 -2.95 5.89
CA GLU A 24 14.23 -3.40 5.09
C GLU A 24 15.16 -4.39 5.81
N LEU A 25 15.08 -4.44 7.14
CA LEU A 25 15.89 -5.34 7.96
C LEU A 25 15.27 -6.74 8.12
N TRP A 26 14.01 -6.93 7.72
CA TRP A 26 13.36 -8.25 7.83
C TRP A 26 14.11 -9.38 7.12
N PRO A 27 14.59 -9.23 5.88
CA PRO A 27 15.37 -10.28 5.22
C PRO A 27 16.56 -10.75 6.06
N GLU A 28 17.29 -9.84 6.71
CA GLU A 28 18.44 -10.19 7.54
C GLU A 28 18.05 -10.84 8.87
N VAL A 29 16.94 -10.40 9.47
CA VAL A 29 16.40 -11.01 10.70
C VAL A 29 15.94 -12.44 10.41
N LEU A 30 15.22 -12.66 9.31
CA LEU A 30 14.76 -13.98 8.87
C LEU A 30 15.95 -14.91 8.57
N ASP A 31 17.01 -14.39 7.96
CA ASP A 31 18.24 -15.15 7.66
C ASP A 31 19.02 -15.53 8.93
N ALA A 32 19.12 -14.61 9.89
CA ALA A 32 19.75 -14.88 11.18
C ALA A 32 19.01 -15.96 11.97
N ILE A 33 17.68 -15.91 12.00
CA ILE A 33 16.86 -16.96 12.62
C ILE A 33 17.04 -18.29 11.88
N SER A 34 17.13 -18.26 10.54
CA SER A 34 17.36 -19.47 9.73
C SER A 34 18.68 -20.15 10.08
N THR A 35 19.74 -19.36 10.28
CA THR A 35 21.05 -19.86 10.69
C THR A 35 21.01 -20.55 12.05
N LEU A 36 20.33 -19.94 13.03
CA LEU A 36 20.22 -20.52 14.38
C LEU A 36 19.31 -21.74 14.44
N SER A 37 18.25 -21.78 13.63
CA SER A 37 17.30 -22.88 13.60
C SER A 37 17.73 -24.05 12.71
N GLY A 38 18.82 -23.88 11.96
CA GLY A 38 19.26 -24.86 10.96
C GLY A 38 18.28 -24.99 9.79
N SER A 39 17.50 -23.94 9.51
CA SER A 39 16.56 -23.93 8.39
C SER A 39 17.23 -23.44 7.10
N PHE A 40 16.60 -23.72 5.97
CA PHE A 40 17.04 -23.25 4.66
C PHE A 40 16.80 -21.74 4.49
N GLY A 41 15.63 -21.26 4.93
CA GLY A 41 15.30 -19.84 4.91
C GLY A 41 14.02 -19.52 5.69
N GLY A 42 13.81 -18.24 5.95
CA GLY A 42 12.68 -17.71 6.69
C GLY A 42 11.81 -16.84 5.79
N ILE A 43 10.50 -16.89 6.03
CA ILE A 43 9.48 -16.15 5.28
C ILE A 43 8.58 -15.45 6.29
N LEU A 44 8.28 -14.18 6.02
CA LEU A 44 7.19 -13.43 6.63
C LEU A 44 6.17 -13.14 5.54
N PHE A 45 4.97 -13.68 5.72
CA PHE A 45 3.85 -13.52 4.80
C PHE A 45 2.70 -12.80 5.50
N ALA A 46 2.12 -11.81 4.86
CA ALA A 46 0.89 -11.14 5.30
C ALA A 46 -0.21 -11.33 4.27
N ALA A 47 -1.41 -11.69 4.73
CA ALA A 47 -2.58 -11.73 3.87
C ALA A 47 -3.85 -11.31 4.58
N ASN A 48 -4.74 -10.73 3.80
CA ASN A 48 -6.15 -10.53 4.10
C ASN A 48 -7.00 -10.77 2.84
N SER A 49 -8.30 -10.48 2.88
CA SER A 49 -9.21 -10.74 1.75
C SER A 49 -8.88 -9.95 0.48
N GLN A 50 -8.13 -8.85 0.57
CA GLN A 50 -7.86 -7.96 -0.55
C GLN A 50 -6.37 -7.82 -0.91
N PHE A 51 -5.46 -8.14 0.02
CA PHE A 51 -4.03 -7.95 -0.13
C PHE A 51 -3.25 -9.20 0.31
N SER A 52 -2.18 -9.52 -0.42
CA SER A 52 -1.12 -10.42 0.03
C SER A 52 0.25 -9.78 -0.25
N GLY A 53 1.16 -9.92 0.70
CA GLY A 53 2.52 -9.40 0.61
C GLY A 53 3.47 -10.27 1.42
N TRP A 54 4.75 -10.26 1.07
CA TRP A 54 5.73 -11.11 1.73
C TRP A 54 7.14 -10.54 1.65
N THR A 55 7.97 -10.98 2.59
CA THR A 55 9.42 -10.80 2.59
C THR A 55 10.07 -12.09 3.05
N ALA A 56 11.30 -12.33 2.66
CA ALA A 56 11.98 -13.60 2.92
C ALA A 56 13.49 -13.39 3.08
N SER A 57 14.15 -14.36 3.71
CA SER A 57 15.61 -14.38 3.75
C SER A 57 16.19 -14.54 2.34
N PRO A 58 17.39 -13.97 2.05
CA PRO A 58 17.92 -13.90 0.69
C PRO A 58 18.00 -15.24 -0.04
N ARG A 59 18.31 -16.33 0.68
CA ARG A 59 18.46 -17.67 0.10
C ARG A 59 17.15 -18.24 -0.43
N ILE A 60 16.04 -18.04 0.29
CA ILE A 60 14.74 -18.63 -0.08
C ILE A 60 13.88 -17.69 -0.92
N ALA A 61 14.20 -16.39 -0.96
CA ALA A 61 13.41 -15.38 -1.67
C ALA A 61 13.12 -15.71 -3.14
N PRO A 62 14.09 -16.17 -3.98
CA PRO A 62 13.80 -16.52 -5.37
C PRO A 62 12.82 -17.69 -5.51
N MET A 63 12.95 -18.72 -4.65
CA MET A 63 12.06 -19.88 -4.65
C MET A 63 10.65 -19.50 -4.18
N PHE A 64 10.56 -18.63 -3.17
CA PHE A 64 9.26 -18.19 -2.66
C PHE A 64 8.56 -17.23 -3.63
N ALA A 65 9.30 -16.42 -4.38
CA ALA A 65 8.73 -15.63 -5.48
C ALA A 65 8.07 -16.53 -6.52
N GLU A 66 8.77 -17.57 -6.99
CA GLU A 66 8.23 -18.55 -7.93
C GLU A 66 6.99 -19.28 -7.35
N PHE A 67 7.05 -19.67 -6.07
CA PHE A 67 5.94 -20.30 -5.35
C PHE A 67 4.68 -19.42 -5.35
N VAL A 68 4.82 -18.11 -5.16
CA VAL A 68 3.71 -17.16 -5.21
C VAL A 68 3.22 -16.96 -6.65
N GLU A 69 4.13 -16.77 -7.61
CA GLU A 69 3.80 -16.53 -9.02
C GLU A 69 3.04 -17.70 -9.66
N GLN A 70 3.39 -18.94 -9.33
CA GLN A 70 2.69 -20.14 -9.80
C GLN A 70 1.38 -20.44 -9.05
N GLY A 71 1.03 -19.60 -8.06
CA GLY A 71 -0.22 -19.72 -7.30
C GLY A 71 -0.20 -20.82 -6.24
N TRP A 72 0.97 -21.38 -5.89
CA TRP A 72 1.09 -22.40 -4.85
C TRP A 72 0.72 -21.86 -3.47
N ALA A 73 0.98 -20.57 -3.20
CA ALA A 73 0.58 -19.92 -1.95
C ALA A 73 -0.93 -20.00 -1.68
N ALA A 74 -1.76 -19.92 -2.72
CA ALA A 74 -3.22 -20.03 -2.59
C ALA A 74 -3.70 -21.48 -2.41
N ARG A 75 -2.91 -22.48 -2.82
CA ARG A 75 -3.22 -23.91 -2.72
C ARG A 75 -2.63 -24.56 -1.47
N ASN A 76 -1.69 -23.89 -0.82
CA ASN A 76 -0.96 -24.39 0.34
C ASN A 76 -1.92 -24.72 1.51
N PRO A 77 -1.97 -25.98 1.99
CA PRO A 77 -2.88 -26.38 3.06
C PRO A 77 -2.43 -25.90 4.45
N ARG A 78 -1.14 -25.53 4.62
CA ARG A 78 -0.52 -25.26 5.92
C ARG A 78 -1.23 -24.14 6.71
N PRO A 79 -1.57 -22.96 6.13
CA PRO A 79 -2.19 -21.89 6.91
C PRO A 79 -3.57 -22.27 7.47
N ALA A 80 -4.41 -22.90 6.64
CA ALA A 80 -5.75 -23.32 7.06
C ALA A 80 -5.71 -24.38 8.16
N ARG A 81 -4.80 -25.37 8.04
CA ARG A 81 -4.58 -26.39 9.06
C ARG A 81 -4.01 -25.80 10.35
N GLY A 82 -3.02 -24.90 10.26
CA GLY A 82 -2.46 -24.22 11.43
C GLY A 82 -3.51 -23.44 12.24
N LEU A 83 -4.43 -22.75 11.55
CA LEU A 83 -5.55 -22.06 12.21
C LEU A 83 -6.49 -23.01 12.98
N SER A 84 -6.75 -24.22 12.46
CA SER A 84 -7.63 -25.17 13.14
C SER A 84 -7.03 -25.74 14.43
N PHE A 85 -5.70 -25.74 14.57
CA PHE A 85 -5.03 -26.15 15.80
C PHE A 85 -5.07 -25.08 16.90
N GLY A 86 -5.32 -23.81 16.55
CA GLY A 86 -5.42 -22.71 17.53
C GLY A 86 -4.16 -22.49 18.37
N ALA A 87 -3.00 -23.00 17.93
CA ALA A 87 -1.78 -22.97 18.72
C ALA A 87 -1.19 -21.54 18.79
N ALA A 88 -0.81 -21.12 19.99
CA ALA A 88 -0.16 -19.83 20.24
C ALA A 88 1.35 -19.83 19.94
N GLY A 89 1.90 -20.95 19.46
CA GLY A 89 3.33 -21.18 19.25
C GLY A 89 3.68 -21.68 17.85
N PHE A 90 4.95 -22.04 17.65
CA PHE A 90 5.41 -22.68 16.42
C PHE A 90 4.92 -24.13 16.33
N LEU A 91 4.43 -24.49 15.15
CA LEU A 91 4.06 -25.86 14.79
C LEU A 91 4.91 -26.33 13.62
N SER A 92 5.30 -27.59 13.65
CA SER A 92 5.91 -28.24 12.48
C SER A 92 4.85 -28.96 11.63
N ASP A 93 5.11 -29.11 10.33
CA ASP A 93 4.21 -29.80 9.40
C ASP A 93 3.80 -31.20 9.89
N HIS A 94 4.75 -31.96 10.44
CA HIS A 94 4.51 -33.32 10.92
C HIS A 94 3.64 -33.39 12.20
N GLU A 95 3.43 -32.27 12.89
CA GLU A 95 2.46 -32.16 13.98
C GLU A 95 1.03 -31.85 13.45
N MET A 96 0.92 -31.38 12.20
CA MET A 96 -0.33 -30.95 11.56
C MET A 96 -0.87 -31.92 10.51
N PHE A 97 0.01 -32.71 9.89
CA PHE A 97 -0.29 -33.61 8.78
C PHE A 97 0.35 -34.98 9.00
N SER A 98 -0.36 -36.04 8.61
CA SER A 98 0.24 -37.37 8.54
C SER A 98 1.21 -37.46 7.34
N PRO A 99 2.19 -38.39 7.35
CA PRO A 99 3.07 -38.62 6.20
C PRO A 99 2.30 -38.90 4.91
N GLU A 100 1.20 -39.67 4.98
CA GLU A 100 0.35 -40.00 3.84
C GLU A 100 -0.39 -38.78 3.30
N GLU A 101 -0.89 -37.89 4.18
CA GLU A 101 -1.48 -36.61 3.76
C GLU A 101 -0.44 -35.73 3.04
N MET A 102 0.78 -35.67 3.57
CA MET A 102 1.87 -34.89 2.96
C MET A 102 2.30 -35.48 1.60
N ASP A 103 2.37 -36.80 1.47
CA ASP A 103 2.74 -37.47 0.22
C ASP A 103 1.69 -37.31 -0.88
N ALA A 104 0.41 -37.24 -0.51
CA ALA A 104 -0.70 -37.07 -1.46
C ALA A 104 -0.89 -35.62 -1.92
N ASP A 105 -0.37 -34.62 -1.21
CA ASP A 105 -0.61 -33.21 -1.51
C ASP A 105 0.39 -32.67 -2.57
N PRO A 106 -0.11 -32.06 -3.67
CA PRO A 106 0.75 -31.51 -4.73
C PRO A 106 1.72 -30.42 -4.27
N THR A 107 1.37 -29.66 -3.22
CA THR A 107 2.22 -28.60 -2.66
C THR A 107 3.49 -29.20 -2.07
N TYR A 108 3.39 -30.30 -1.34
CA TYR A 108 4.55 -30.98 -0.78
C TYR A 108 5.39 -31.65 -1.87
N THR A 109 4.76 -32.21 -2.91
CA THR A 109 5.48 -32.72 -4.09
C THR A 109 6.30 -31.62 -4.76
N TYR A 110 5.73 -30.43 -4.94
CA TYR A 110 6.45 -29.26 -5.46
C TYR A 110 7.57 -28.81 -4.53
N LEU A 111 7.33 -28.66 -3.22
CA LEU A 111 8.37 -28.25 -2.27
C LEU A 111 9.55 -29.25 -2.26
N ARG A 112 9.27 -30.55 -2.38
CA ARG A 112 10.29 -31.61 -2.46
C ARG A 112 11.11 -31.56 -3.74
N SER A 113 10.53 -31.15 -4.87
CA SER A 113 11.30 -30.96 -6.12
C SER A 113 12.33 -29.82 -5.99
N LEU A 114 12.09 -28.85 -5.10
CA LEU A 114 13.02 -27.79 -4.72
C LEU A 114 13.99 -28.20 -3.58
N GLY A 115 13.92 -29.45 -3.11
CA GLY A 115 14.70 -29.96 -1.98
C GLY A 115 14.19 -29.55 -0.60
N LEU A 116 13.06 -28.84 -0.51
CA LEU A 116 12.38 -28.46 0.73
C LEU A 116 11.37 -29.54 1.14
N GLY A 117 10.85 -29.49 2.35
CA GLY A 117 9.80 -30.44 2.74
C GLY A 117 9.30 -30.36 4.17
N TRP A 118 9.98 -29.57 5.01
CA TRP A 118 9.59 -29.35 6.39
C TRP A 118 9.53 -27.87 6.68
N CYS A 119 8.58 -27.44 7.50
CA CYS A 119 8.52 -26.09 8.02
C CYS A 119 8.27 -26.09 9.53
N ALA A 120 8.65 -24.98 10.16
CA ALA A 120 8.13 -24.54 11.44
C ALA A 120 7.42 -23.21 11.21
N GLY A 121 6.12 -23.16 11.47
CA GLY A 121 5.27 -22.02 11.19
C GLY A 121 4.57 -21.50 12.45
N ARG A 122 4.40 -20.18 12.53
CA ARG A 122 3.58 -19.50 13.53
C ARG A 122 2.67 -18.50 12.84
N ILE A 123 1.40 -18.51 13.22
CA ILE A 123 0.41 -17.54 12.75
C ILE A 123 0.18 -16.51 13.85
N ALA A 124 0.18 -15.23 13.48
CA ALA A 124 -0.24 -14.13 14.33
C ALA A 124 -1.39 -13.39 13.65
N ALA A 125 -2.43 -13.06 14.43
CA ALA A 125 -3.57 -12.29 13.99
C ALA A 125 -3.61 -10.95 14.75
N PRO A 126 -2.87 -9.93 14.32
CA PRO A 126 -2.95 -8.60 14.93
C PRO A 126 -4.37 -8.02 14.85
N PRO A 127 -4.72 -7.06 15.73
CA PRO A 127 -6.03 -6.40 15.71
C PRO A 127 -6.36 -5.66 14.41
N SER A 128 -5.39 -5.45 13.51
CA SER A 128 -5.61 -4.90 12.17
C SER A 128 -6.48 -5.80 11.28
N GLY A 129 -6.66 -7.07 11.65
CA GLY A 129 -7.42 -8.05 10.87
C GLY A 129 -6.60 -8.76 9.81
N ASP A 130 -5.29 -8.51 9.74
CA ASP A 130 -4.38 -9.26 8.88
C ASP A 130 -4.02 -10.61 9.51
N MET A 131 -3.78 -11.60 8.66
CA MET A 131 -3.08 -12.82 9.05
C MET A 131 -1.61 -12.66 8.71
N LEU A 132 -0.76 -12.81 9.72
CA LEU A 132 0.69 -12.84 9.57
C LEU A 132 1.18 -14.26 9.80
N ILE A 133 2.06 -14.72 8.92
CA ILE A 133 2.63 -16.05 8.98
C ILE A 133 4.16 -15.88 8.99
N PHE A 134 4.77 -16.35 10.06
CA PHE A 134 6.22 -16.52 10.13
C PHE A 134 6.50 -18.00 9.89
N SER A 135 7.22 -18.34 8.83
CA SER A 135 7.62 -19.72 8.56
C SER A 135 9.10 -19.83 8.29
N TRP A 136 9.71 -20.90 8.80
CA TRP A 136 11.07 -21.29 8.44
C TRP A 136 11.02 -22.63 7.74
N GLU A 137 11.45 -22.66 6.48
CA GLU A 137 11.48 -23.85 5.66
C GLU A 137 12.82 -24.55 5.82
N LYS A 138 12.80 -25.88 5.86
CA LYS A 138 13.96 -26.76 6.06
C LYS A 138 13.98 -27.80 4.94
N ARG A 139 15.19 -28.24 4.57
CA ARG A 139 15.35 -29.24 3.51
C ARG A 139 14.75 -30.57 3.93
N PHE A 140 14.17 -31.28 2.98
CA PHE A 140 13.56 -32.58 3.27
C PHE A 140 14.56 -33.58 3.87
N VAL A 141 15.79 -33.58 3.35
CA VAL A 141 16.89 -34.48 3.78
C VAL A 141 17.38 -34.22 5.20
N ASP A 142 17.13 -33.04 5.76
CA ASP A 142 17.57 -32.69 7.12
C ASP A 142 16.55 -33.12 8.20
N GLY A 143 15.42 -33.71 7.79
CA GLY A 143 14.32 -34.10 8.67
C GLY A 143 13.51 -32.93 9.24
N PRO A 144 12.40 -33.20 9.95
CA PRO A 144 11.55 -32.17 10.54
C PRO A 144 12.27 -31.37 11.64
N PHE A 145 11.62 -30.31 12.12
CA PHE A 145 12.04 -29.63 13.34
C PHE A 145 11.72 -30.53 14.54
N ASP A 146 12.67 -30.69 15.45
CA ASP A 146 12.42 -31.38 16.71
C ASP A 146 11.73 -30.46 17.73
N ARG A 147 11.20 -31.05 18.80
CA ARG A 147 10.48 -30.29 19.83
C ARG A 147 11.37 -29.28 20.54
N ALA A 148 12.66 -29.58 20.73
CA ALA A 148 13.59 -28.68 21.39
C ALA A 148 13.82 -27.40 20.59
N MET A 149 13.88 -27.49 19.26
CA MET A 149 14.00 -26.34 18.36
C MET A 149 12.69 -25.54 18.28
N LEU A 150 11.53 -26.19 18.25
CA LEU A 150 10.24 -25.49 18.30
C LEU A 150 10.10 -24.69 19.60
N ASP A 151 10.44 -25.28 20.74
CA ASP A 151 10.45 -24.59 22.04
C ASP A 151 11.45 -23.42 22.04
N ALA A 152 12.59 -23.54 21.36
CA ALA A 152 13.55 -22.44 21.19
C ALA A 152 13.00 -21.30 20.31
N LEU A 153 12.33 -21.60 19.20
CA LEU A 153 11.65 -20.61 18.36
C LEU A 153 10.51 -19.90 19.11
N ASP A 154 9.81 -20.60 20.00
CA ASP A 154 8.75 -20.01 20.81
C ASP A 154 9.27 -18.90 21.76
N THR A 155 10.55 -18.93 22.13
CA THR A 155 11.16 -17.87 22.94
C THR A 155 11.19 -16.51 22.22
N ILE A 156 11.33 -16.51 20.89
CA ILE A 156 11.25 -15.29 20.06
C ILE A 156 9.85 -15.01 19.53
N GLY A 157 8.94 -15.99 19.59
CA GLY A 157 7.57 -15.85 19.08
C GLY A 157 6.79 -14.68 19.70
N GLY A 158 7.00 -14.41 20.98
CA GLY A 158 6.44 -13.23 21.64
C GLY A 158 7.00 -11.90 21.12
N HIS A 159 8.28 -11.88 20.74
CA HIS A 159 8.91 -10.70 20.13
C HIS A 159 8.38 -10.45 18.72
N LEU A 160 8.21 -11.50 17.92
CA LEU A 160 7.62 -11.42 16.57
C LEU A 160 6.17 -10.87 16.63
N ALA A 161 5.35 -11.35 17.56
CA ALA A 161 3.98 -10.86 17.75
C ALA A 161 3.94 -9.38 18.18
N ARG A 162 4.84 -8.96 19.09
CA ARG A 162 4.95 -7.56 19.51
C ARG A 162 5.48 -6.65 18.40
N ALA A 163 6.47 -7.11 17.63
CA ALA A 163 6.98 -6.40 16.46
C ALA A 163 5.86 -6.16 15.44
N ALA A 164 5.07 -7.18 15.12
CA ALA A 164 3.90 -7.04 14.26
C ALA A 164 2.90 -5.98 14.77
N LEU A 165 2.61 -5.97 16.08
CA LEU A 165 1.74 -4.96 16.68
C LEU A 165 2.33 -3.54 16.60
N ILE A 166 3.64 -3.40 16.82
CA ILE A 166 4.36 -2.11 16.69
C ILE A 166 4.25 -1.61 15.26
N SER A 167 4.56 -2.45 14.26
CA SER A 167 4.45 -2.07 12.84
C SER A 167 3.02 -1.69 12.46
N ALA A 168 2.01 -2.43 12.91
CA ALA A 168 0.61 -2.09 12.67
C ALA A 168 0.22 -0.72 13.28
N ARG A 169 0.70 -0.40 14.49
CA ARG A 169 0.47 0.91 15.12
C ARG A 169 1.21 2.05 14.41
N LEU A 170 2.43 1.82 13.95
CA LEU A 170 3.18 2.78 13.14
C LEU A 170 2.49 3.04 11.81
N GLY A 171 1.98 2.01 11.13
CA GLY A 171 1.15 2.13 9.94
C GLY A 171 -0.06 3.03 10.17
N LEU A 172 -0.85 2.75 11.22
CA LEU A 172 -2.00 3.58 11.59
C LEU A 172 -1.63 5.03 11.90
N ALA A 173 -0.50 5.26 12.57
CA ALA A 173 -0.01 6.61 12.85
C ALA A 173 0.37 7.36 11.56
N ARG A 174 1.04 6.70 10.61
CA ARG A 174 1.36 7.25 9.28
C ARG A 174 0.09 7.57 8.50
N ALA A 175 -0.88 6.66 8.48
CA ALA A 175 -2.18 6.86 7.84
C ALA A 175 -2.91 8.08 8.42
N ARG A 176 -2.95 8.22 9.74
CA ARG A 176 -3.54 9.39 10.41
C ARG A 176 -2.80 10.67 10.02
N ALA A 177 -1.47 10.67 10.04
CA ALA A 177 -0.67 11.83 9.64
C ALA A 177 -0.94 12.25 8.18
N ALA A 178 -1.14 11.30 7.26
CA ALA A 178 -1.49 11.58 5.87
C ALA A 178 -2.85 12.29 5.76
N ALA A 179 -3.89 11.80 6.45
CA ALA A 179 -5.21 12.43 6.45
C ALA A 179 -5.21 13.83 7.09
N GLU A 180 -4.46 14.01 8.18
CA GLU A 180 -4.29 15.32 8.83
C GLU A 180 -3.51 16.31 7.96
N THR A 181 -2.51 15.84 7.21
CA THR A 181 -1.80 16.68 6.23
C THR A 181 -2.76 17.20 5.17
N MET A 182 -3.65 16.35 4.64
CA MET A 182 -4.66 16.78 3.68
C MET A 182 -5.65 17.78 4.30
N ARG A 183 -6.06 17.57 5.55
CA ARG A 183 -6.91 18.51 6.29
C ARG A 183 -6.26 19.89 6.40
N ALA A 184 -4.96 19.96 6.72
CA ALA A 184 -4.22 21.21 6.79
C ALA A 184 -4.13 21.95 5.44
N LEU A 185 -4.19 21.20 4.32
CA LEU A 185 -4.27 21.73 2.95
C LEU A 185 -5.71 22.06 2.52
N GLY A 186 -6.72 21.89 3.39
CA GLY A 186 -8.12 22.10 3.06
C GLY A 186 -8.72 21.01 2.16
N LEU A 187 -8.09 19.84 2.09
CA LEU A 187 -8.50 18.73 1.24
C LEU A 187 -9.33 17.69 2.00
N PRO A 188 -10.54 17.36 1.52
CA PRO A 188 -11.29 16.19 1.96
C PRO A 188 -10.51 14.92 1.63
N ALA A 189 -10.09 14.19 2.65
CA ALA A 189 -9.35 12.96 2.46
C ALA A 189 -9.74 11.86 3.46
N ALA A 190 -9.67 10.63 2.96
CA ALA A 190 -9.77 9.43 3.76
C ALA A 190 -8.65 8.46 3.42
N VAL A 191 -8.30 7.60 4.38
CA VAL A 191 -7.40 6.48 4.13
C VAL A 191 -8.23 5.22 4.06
N LEU A 192 -8.02 4.48 2.98
CA LEU A 192 -8.53 3.14 2.79
C LEU A 192 -7.48 2.15 3.32
N SER A 193 -7.96 1.22 4.14
CA SER A 193 -7.20 0.04 4.56
C SER A 193 -6.79 -0.82 3.37
N ARG A 194 -5.94 -1.82 3.61
CA ARG A 194 -5.59 -2.86 2.63
C ARG A 194 -6.80 -3.64 2.11
N ALA A 195 -7.85 -3.73 2.94
CA ALA A 195 -9.15 -4.28 2.56
C ALA A 195 -9.99 -3.31 1.70
N HIS A 196 -9.42 -2.18 1.27
CA HIS A 196 -10.06 -1.08 0.57
C HIS A 196 -11.30 -0.51 1.28
N ARG A 197 -11.42 -0.70 2.59
CA ARG A 197 -12.45 -0.08 3.45
C ARG A 197 -11.96 1.20 4.09
N LEU A 198 -12.88 2.09 4.43
CA LEU A 198 -12.53 3.34 5.14
C LEU A 198 -11.90 3.01 6.50
N LEU A 199 -10.61 3.31 6.64
CA LEU A 199 -9.84 3.12 7.88
C LEU A 199 -9.95 4.35 8.78
N LEU A 200 -9.78 5.53 8.18
CA LEU A 200 -9.88 6.83 8.84
C LEU A 200 -10.20 7.90 7.80
N ALA A 201 -10.80 9.00 8.24
CA ALA A 201 -11.14 10.13 7.39
C ALA A 201 -10.98 11.43 8.17
N ASN A 202 -10.54 12.49 7.50
CA ASN A 202 -10.60 13.82 8.10
C ASN A 202 -12.03 14.36 8.12
N ASP A 203 -12.26 15.40 8.90
CA ASP A 203 -13.58 16.03 9.07
C ASP A 203 -14.14 16.61 7.76
N LEU A 204 -13.27 17.10 6.88
CA LEU A 204 -13.66 17.60 5.55
C LEU A 204 -14.24 16.51 4.65
N PHE A 205 -13.80 15.26 4.82
CA PHE A 205 -14.30 14.11 4.07
C PHE A 205 -15.67 13.62 4.56
N ALA A 206 -16.03 13.89 5.82
CA ALA A 206 -17.24 13.34 6.44
C ALA A 206 -18.53 13.67 5.66
N ARG A 207 -18.61 14.85 5.01
CA ARG A 207 -19.77 15.26 4.19
C ARG A 207 -20.02 14.39 2.95
N PHE A 208 -19.01 13.64 2.51
CA PHE A 208 -19.09 12.74 1.35
C PHE A 208 -19.56 11.32 1.72
N VAL A 209 -19.76 11.04 3.00
CA VAL A 209 -20.26 9.75 3.48
C VAL A 209 -21.70 9.93 3.99
N PRO A 210 -22.70 9.14 3.54
CA PRO A 210 -22.64 8.08 2.53
C PRO A 210 -22.94 8.54 1.09
N SER A 211 -23.09 9.85 0.88
CA SER A 211 -23.63 10.45 -0.36
C SER A 211 -22.78 10.18 -1.61
N LEU A 212 -21.45 10.18 -1.46
CA LEU A 212 -20.48 9.89 -2.51
C LEU A 212 -19.76 8.56 -2.26
N VAL A 213 -19.33 8.31 -1.02
CA VAL A 213 -18.59 7.10 -0.63
C VAL A 213 -19.36 6.33 0.43
N GLN A 214 -19.58 5.06 0.19
CA GLN A 214 -20.29 4.16 1.08
C GLN A 214 -19.32 3.07 1.57
N ASP A 215 -19.06 3.01 2.88
CA ASP A 215 -18.27 1.92 3.45
C ASP A 215 -19.14 0.66 3.51
N ARG A 216 -18.84 -0.31 2.65
CA ARG A 216 -19.53 -1.61 2.62
C ARG A 216 -18.61 -2.69 3.19
N ARG A 217 -19.19 -3.85 3.52
CA ARG A 217 -18.47 -4.97 4.14
C ARG A 217 -17.24 -5.41 3.32
N GLU A 218 -17.33 -5.35 2.01
CA GLU A 218 -16.30 -5.83 1.07
C GLU A 218 -15.23 -4.78 0.74
N ARG A 219 -15.64 -3.52 0.55
CA ARG A 219 -14.80 -2.35 0.24
C ARG A 219 -15.61 -1.06 0.37
N ALA A 220 -14.93 0.08 0.33
CA ALA A 220 -15.56 1.36 0.02
C ALA A 220 -16.09 1.34 -1.43
N VAL A 221 -17.30 1.87 -1.61
CA VAL A 221 -18.03 1.92 -2.87
C VAL A 221 -18.36 3.36 -3.22
N ILE A 222 -18.20 3.74 -4.49
CA ILE A 222 -18.64 5.05 -4.97
C ILE A 222 -20.12 4.98 -5.32
N ALA A 223 -20.91 5.95 -4.88
CA ALA A 223 -22.36 5.93 -5.02
C ALA A 223 -22.84 6.01 -6.48
N ASP A 224 -21.99 6.47 -7.41
CA ASP A 224 -22.26 6.42 -8.85
C ASP A 224 -21.72 5.10 -9.44
N PRO A 225 -22.56 4.27 -10.09
CA PRO A 225 -22.15 2.96 -10.58
C PRO A 225 -21.01 2.97 -11.61
N ARG A 226 -20.93 4.02 -12.45
CA ARG A 226 -19.89 4.12 -13.48
C ARG A 226 -18.57 4.53 -12.84
N ALA A 227 -18.59 5.51 -11.93
CA ALA A 227 -17.43 5.91 -11.16
C ALA A 227 -16.94 4.77 -10.26
N ASP A 228 -17.83 3.98 -9.69
CA ASP A 228 -17.48 2.82 -8.87
C ASP A 228 -16.79 1.71 -9.67
N ALA A 229 -17.22 1.47 -10.92
CA ALA A 229 -16.54 0.54 -11.81
C ALA A 229 -15.09 0.99 -12.10
N LEU A 230 -14.88 2.29 -12.34
CA LEU A 230 -13.54 2.87 -12.52
C LEU A 230 -12.70 2.79 -11.24
N PHE A 231 -13.33 3.03 -10.08
CA PHE A 231 -12.71 2.90 -8.77
C PHE A 231 -12.27 1.46 -8.48
N ALA A 232 -13.13 0.48 -8.75
CA ALA A 232 -12.79 -0.94 -8.60
C ALA A 232 -11.62 -1.35 -9.51
N GLN A 233 -11.57 -0.87 -10.76
CA GLN A 233 -10.43 -1.10 -11.66
C GLN A 233 -9.14 -0.45 -11.14
N ALA A 234 -9.24 0.76 -10.57
CA ALA A 234 -8.10 1.45 -9.99
C ALA A 234 -7.52 0.71 -8.79
N LEU A 235 -8.39 0.24 -7.89
CA LEU A 235 -8.02 -0.60 -6.76
C LEU A 235 -7.36 -1.91 -7.23
N ALA A 236 -7.91 -2.58 -8.26
CA ALA A 236 -7.34 -3.81 -8.80
C ALA A 236 -5.91 -3.61 -9.34
N ARG A 237 -5.62 -2.49 -10.01
CA ARG A 237 -4.26 -2.15 -10.48
C ARG A 237 -3.26 -1.97 -9.35
N LEU A 238 -3.71 -1.46 -8.20
CA LEU A 238 -2.86 -1.21 -7.02
C LEU A 238 -2.58 -2.47 -6.19
N ARG A 239 -3.24 -3.60 -6.49
CA ARG A 239 -2.99 -4.90 -5.84
C ARG A 239 -1.74 -5.61 -6.35
N VAL A 240 -1.18 -5.17 -7.48
CA VAL A 240 -0.04 -5.83 -8.12
C VAL A 240 1.27 -5.24 -7.58
N VAL A 241 2.09 -6.09 -6.96
CA VAL A 241 3.45 -5.73 -6.51
C VAL A 241 4.27 -5.26 -7.73
N GLY A 242 4.82 -4.04 -7.67
CA GLY A 242 5.61 -3.46 -8.76
C GLY A 242 4.83 -2.67 -9.82
N ALA A 243 3.50 -2.50 -9.69
CA ALA A 243 2.74 -1.62 -10.58
C ALA A 243 3.17 -0.13 -10.46
N PRO A 244 3.05 0.67 -11.54
CA PRO A 244 3.43 2.09 -11.50
C PRO A 244 2.75 2.84 -10.36
N ALA A 245 3.56 3.34 -9.43
CA ALA A 245 3.17 3.97 -8.16
C ALA A 245 2.67 5.42 -8.31
N GLY A 246 1.82 5.65 -9.31
CA GLY A 246 1.23 6.94 -9.62
C GLY A 246 -0.12 7.16 -8.95
N VAL A 247 -0.46 8.44 -8.75
CA VAL A 247 -1.82 8.84 -8.34
C VAL A 247 -2.79 8.48 -9.46
N GLN A 248 -3.88 7.77 -9.12
CA GLN A 248 -4.97 7.50 -10.07
C GLN A 248 -6.11 8.48 -9.84
N SER A 249 -6.45 9.25 -10.87
CA SER A 249 -7.55 10.22 -10.83
C SER A 249 -8.77 9.68 -11.56
N LEU A 250 -9.93 9.73 -10.91
CA LEU A 250 -11.18 9.14 -11.39
C LEU A 250 -12.27 10.20 -11.38
N PRO A 251 -12.89 10.50 -12.54
CA PRO A 251 -13.98 11.47 -12.58
C PRO A 251 -15.25 10.89 -11.97
N VAL A 252 -15.98 11.71 -11.22
CA VAL A 252 -17.33 11.43 -10.74
C VAL A 252 -18.26 12.48 -11.34
N PRO A 253 -19.32 12.07 -12.05
CA PRO A 253 -20.26 13.01 -12.64
C PRO A 253 -20.98 13.84 -11.58
N ALA A 254 -21.42 15.03 -11.95
CA ALA A 254 -22.30 15.83 -11.12
C ALA A 254 -23.58 15.05 -10.80
N ARG A 255 -24.00 15.08 -9.52
CA ARG A 255 -25.32 14.61 -9.09
C ARG A 255 -26.24 15.82 -8.90
N GLU A 256 -27.55 15.61 -8.88
CA GLU A 256 -28.54 16.69 -8.72
C GLU A 256 -28.16 17.63 -7.57
N GLY A 257 -27.78 18.87 -7.91
CA GLY A 257 -27.42 19.93 -6.97
C GLY A 257 -25.94 20.03 -6.55
N GLY A 258 -25.04 19.17 -7.03
CA GLY A 258 -23.60 19.19 -6.66
C GLY A 258 -22.65 19.34 -7.86
N PRO A 259 -21.43 19.88 -7.67
CA PRO A 259 -20.43 19.98 -8.73
C PRO A 259 -19.93 18.59 -9.15
N PRO A 260 -19.40 18.44 -10.38
CA PRO A 260 -18.64 17.24 -10.73
C PRO A 260 -17.39 17.14 -9.84
N LEU A 261 -16.93 15.93 -9.57
CA LEU A 261 -15.81 15.68 -8.65
C LEU A 261 -14.71 14.88 -9.33
N VAL A 262 -13.51 14.92 -8.76
CA VAL A 262 -12.41 14.00 -9.07
C VAL A 262 -11.98 13.30 -7.79
N LEU A 263 -11.91 11.97 -7.84
CA LEU A 263 -11.32 11.16 -6.79
C LEU A 263 -9.87 10.89 -7.14
N HIS A 264 -8.94 11.18 -6.23
CA HIS A 264 -7.54 10.82 -6.37
C HIS A 264 -7.21 9.69 -5.41
N LEU A 265 -6.69 8.58 -5.95
CA LEU A 265 -6.18 7.44 -5.20
C LEU A 265 -4.66 7.44 -5.24
N ALA A 266 -4.01 7.59 -4.08
CA ALA A 266 -2.56 7.61 -3.96
C ALA A 266 -2.11 6.58 -2.91
N PRO A 267 -1.13 5.71 -3.20
CA PRO A 267 -0.56 4.82 -2.19
C PRO A 267 0.11 5.62 -1.06
N ILE A 268 -0.16 5.24 0.20
CA ILE A 268 0.62 5.75 1.33
C ILE A 268 1.92 4.93 1.34
N ARG A 269 3.00 5.52 0.82
CA ARG A 269 4.26 4.78 0.65
C ARG A 269 4.87 4.45 2.01
N GLY A 270 4.94 3.16 2.31
CA GLY A 270 5.99 2.57 3.15
C GLY A 270 7.17 2.10 2.29
N SER A 271 8.14 1.42 2.89
CA SER A 271 9.14 0.66 2.16
C SER A 271 8.48 -0.38 1.24
N ALA A 272 9.10 -0.70 0.09
CA ALA A 272 8.65 -1.83 -0.74
C ALA A 272 8.67 -3.17 0.03
N GLN A 273 9.44 -3.24 1.12
CA GLN A 273 9.55 -4.39 2.01
C GLN A 273 8.63 -4.28 3.25
N ASP A 274 7.81 -3.23 3.35
CA ASP A 274 6.89 -3.01 4.48
C ASP A 274 5.65 -3.91 4.36
N VAL A 275 5.84 -5.21 4.61
CA VAL A 275 4.78 -6.22 4.62
C VAL A 275 3.67 -5.88 5.63
N PHE A 276 3.98 -5.06 6.65
CA PHE A 276 3.05 -4.64 7.70
C PHE A 276 2.28 -3.37 7.39
N ALA A 277 2.62 -2.59 6.36
CA ALA A 277 1.91 -1.36 5.98
C ALA A 277 1.53 -1.31 4.49
N ALA A 278 2.05 -2.21 3.66
CA ALA A 278 1.77 -2.26 2.22
C ALA A 278 0.26 -2.36 1.94
N GLY A 279 -0.24 -1.50 1.04
CA GLY A 279 -1.64 -1.56 0.55
C GLY A 279 -2.61 -0.54 1.13
N GLU A 280 -2.18 0.37 2.01
CA GLU A 280 -3.01 1.52 2.42
C GLU A 280 -3.05 2.60 1.34
N LEU A 281 -4.24 3.17 1.09
CA LEU A 281 -4.46 4.15 0.03
C LEU A 281 -5.06 5.43 0.58
N LEU A 282 -4.51 6.58 0.20
CA LEU A 282 -5.11 7.88 0.42
C LEU A 282 -6.10 8.18 -0.70
N LEU A 283 -7.36 8.42 -0.33
CA LEU A 283 -8.45 8.86 -1.18
C LEU A 283 -8.71 10.34 -0.93
N ILE A 284 -8.53 11.18 -1.95
CA ILE A 284 -8.78 12.63 -1.90
C ILE A 284 -9.96 12.96 -2.80
N VAL A 285 -10.83 13.88 -2.38
CA VAL A 285 -11.94 14.38 -3.19
C VAL A 285 -11.69 15.84 -3.56
N THR A 286 -11.65 16.12 -4.87
CA THR A 286 -11.57 17.47 -5.40
C THR A 286 -12.89 17.84 -6.07
N GLU A 287 -13.47 18.97 -5.69
CA GLU A 287 -14.64 19.51 -6.37
C GLU A 287 -14.20 20.32 -7.60
N LEU A 288 -14.78 20.01 -8.76
CA LEU A 288 -14.57 20.82 -9.95
C LEU A 288 -15.53 22.01 -9.90
N THR A 289 -15.10 23.09 -9.26
CA THR A 289 -15.80 24.37 -9.36
C THR A 289 -15.61 24.94 -10.76
N ILE A 290 -16.69 25.02 -11.53
CA ILE A 290 -16.73 25.83 -12.76
C ILE A 290 -16.51 27.29 -12.34
N GLY A 291 -15.29 27.82 -12.52
CA GLY A 291 -14.98 29.24 -12.34
C GLY A 291 -13.74 29.61 -11.52
N ALA A 292 -13.06 28.67 -10.85
CA ALA A 292 -11.82 28.98 -10.11
C ALA A 292 -10.58 28.57 -10.91
N ALA A 293 -9.90 29.56 -11.50
CA ALA A 293 -8.62 29.33 -12.16
C ALA A 293 -7.56 28.83 -11.15
N PRO A 294 -6.66 27.89 -11.54
CA PRO A 294 -5.63 27.34 -10.65
C PRO A 294 -4.78 28.43 -9.99
N SER A 295 -4.31 28.16 -8.77
CA SER A 295 -3.43 29.11 -8.06
C SER A 295 -2.13 29.33 -8.85
N ALA A 296 -1.61 30.55 -8.85
CA ALA A 296 -0.38 30.85 -9.59
C ALA A 296 0.83 30.05 -9.06
N GLY A 297 0.83 29.62 -7.79
CA GLY A 297 1.86 28.76 -7.22
C GLY A 297 1.83 27.34 -7.79
N LEU A 298 0.63 26.76 -7.93
CA LEU A 298 0.45 25.44 -8.53
C LEU A 298 0.88 25.41 -10.00
N LEU A 299 0.53 26.44 -10.77
CA LEU A 299 0.92 26.55 -12.18
C LEU A 299 2.43 26.67 -12.39
N GLN A 300 3.13 27.33 -11.46
CA GLN A 300 4.59 27.40 -11.50
C GLN A 300 5.20 26.03 -11.25
N GLY A 301 4.70 25.28 -10.27
CA GLY A 301 5.21 23.95 -9.92
C GLY A 301 4.90 22.86 -10.95
N LEU A 302 3.75 22.93 -11.64
CA LEU A 302 3.35 21.91 -12.62
C LEU A 302 3.96 22.11 -14.01
N PHE A 303 4.29 23.35 -14.39
CA PHE A 303 4.67 23.70 -15.77
C PHE A 303 5.91 24.62 -15.88
N ASP A 304 6.66 24.80 -14.78
CA ASP A 304 7.84 25.69 -14.73
C ASP A 304 7.59 27.10 -15.27
N LEU A 305 6.37 27.62 -15.03
CA LEU A 305 6.01 28.98 -15.40
C LEU A 305 6.77 29.98 -14.53
N THR A 306 7.09 31.14 -15.09
CA THR A 306 7.54 32.28 -14.28
C THR A 306 6.35 32.90 -13.55
N PRO A 307 6.57 33.71 -12.49
CA PRO A 307 5.49 34.41 -11.81
C PRO A 307 4.63 35.28 -12.74
N ALA A 308 5.21 35.86 -13.79
CA ALA A 308 4.47 36.64 -14.78
C ALA A 308 3.60 35.75 -15.69
N GLU A 309 4.16 34.64 -16.17
CA GLU A 309 3.45 33.66 -17.00
C GLU A 309 2.29 33.01 -16.24
N ALA A 310 2.50 32.64 -14.97
CA ALA A 310 1.46 32.03 -14.14
C ALA A 310 0.26 32.96 -13.90
N ARG A 311 0.51 34.28 -13.78
CA ARG A 311 -0.57 35.29 -13.68
C ARG A 311 -1.39 35.37 -14.97
N VAL A 312 -0.73 35.36 -16.13
CA VAL A 312 -1.43 35.37 -17.43
C VAL A 312 -2.20 34.07 -17.66
N ALA A 313 -1.58 32.92 -17.41
CA ALA A 313 -2.23 31.61 -17.54
C ALA A 313 -3.49 31.50 -16.67
N ARG A 314 -3.43 31.98 -15.42
CA ARG A 314 -4.58 32.04 -14.51
C ARG A 314 -5.68 32.98 -15.02
N ALA A 315 -5.33 34.17 -15.51
CA ALA A 315 -6.33 35.12 -16.04
C ALA A 315 -7.06 34.57 -17.28
N ILE A 316 -6.34 33.86 -18.15
CA ILE A 316 -6.92 33.15 -19.29
C ILE A 316 -7.82 31.99 -18.84
N ALA A 317 -7.40 31.20 -17.86
CA ALA A 317 -8.22 30.12 -17.29
C ALA A 317 -9.51 30.64 -16.62
N ALA A 318 -9.49 31.88 -16.10
CA ALA A 318 -10.66 32.58 -15.58
C ALA A 318 -11.55 33.18 -16.68
N GLY A 319 -11.26 32.93 -17.96
CA GLY A 319 -12.08 33.39 -19.09
C GLY A 319 -11.82 34.82 -19.55
N ARG A 320 -10.74 35.47 -19.07
CA ARG A 320 -10.41 36.86 -19.46
C ARG A 320 -9.74 36.93 -20.82
N ALA A 321 -9.98 38.02 -21.55
CA ALA A 321 -9.37 38.23 -22.86
C ALA A 321 -7.94 38.78 -22.74
N ALA A 322 -7.05 38.43 -23.66
CA ALA A 322 -5.65 38.89 -23.68
C ALA A 322 -5.52 40.43 -23.69
N SER A 323 -6.46 41.13 -24.33
CA SER A 323 -6.54 42.59 -24.34
C SER A 323 -6.86 43.18 -22.97
N GLU A 324 -7.70 42.53 -22.18
CA GLU A 324 -8.05 42.96 -20.81
C GLU A 324 -6.87 42.78 -19.86
N ILE A 325 -6.15 41.66 -20.01
CA ILE A 325 -4.93 41.35 -19.25
C ILE A 325 -3.86 42.40 -19.56
N ALA A 326 -3.65 42.76 -20.83
CA ALA A 326 -2.70 43.79 -21.24
C ALA A 326 -2.99 45.14 -20.56
N ARG A 327 -4.26 45.55 -20.56
CA ARG A 327 -4.71 46.81 -19.94
C ARG A 327 -4.47 46.84 -18.43
N GLU A 328 -4.79 45.76 -17.74
CA GLU A 328 -4.65 45.66 -16.28
C GLU A 328 -3.18 45.63 -15.83
N HIS A 329 -2.32 44.97 -16.60
CA HIS A 329 -0.90 44.87 -16.29
C HIS A 329 -0.07 46.06 -16.81
N GLY A 330 -0.69 47.02 -17.51
CA GLY A 330 0.01 48.18 -18.07
C GLY A 330 1.04 47.81 -19.14
N VAL A 331 0.81 46.71 -19.86
CA VAL A 331 1.73 46.20 -20.89
C VAL A 331 1.07 46.17 -22.26
N SER A 332 1.88 46.07 -23.32
CA SER A 332 1.36 45.97 -24.68
C SER A 332 0.67 44.62 -24.93
N GLY A 333 -0.28 44.58 -25.87
CA GLY A 333 -0.88 43.32 -26.32
C GLY A 333 0.16 42.34 -26.91
N GLU A 334 1.23 42.86 -27.50
CA GLU A 334 2.34 42.04 -28.02
C GLU A 334 3.11 41.33 -26.90
N THR A 335 3.28 42.00 -25.75
CA THR A 335 3.89 41.41 -24.55
C THR A 335 3.06 40.23 -24.03
N ILE A 336 1.73 40.36 -23.98
CA ILE A 336 0.84 39.25 -23.58
C ILE A 336 0.89 38.10 -24.59
N ARG A 337 0.94 38.38 -25.89
CA ARG A 337 1.10 37.32 -26.92
C ARG A 337 2.41 36.58 -26.79
N SER A 338 3.51 37.30 -26.51
CA SER A 338 4.82 36.68 -26.26
C SER A 338 4.79 35.76 -25.04
N GLN A 339 4.19 36.21 -23.93
CA GLN A 339 3.99 35.39 -22.74
C GLN A 339 3.10 34.17 -23.01
N LEU A 340 2.03 34.31 -23.80
CA LEU A 340 1.19 33.17 -24.19
C LEU A 340 1.94 32.14 -25.03
N ARG A 341 2.83 32.57 -25.94
CA ARG A 341 3.69 31.64 -26.69
C ARG A 341 4.63 30.88 -25.77
N ALA A 342 5.22 31.55 -24.78
CA ALA A 342 6.07 30.89 -23.79
C ALA A 342 5.25 29.89 -22.95
N ILE A 343 4.05 30.26 -22.51
CA ILE A 343 3.14 29.37 -21.77
C ILE A 343 2.78 28.16 -22.62
N PHE A 344 2.42 28.33 -23.89
CA PHE A 344 2.12 27.24 -24.82
C PHE A 344 3.29 26.27 -24.98
N ALA A 345 4.50 26.79 -25.14
CA ALA A 345 5.70 25.97 -25.22
C ALA A 345 5.94 25.16 -23.93
N LYS A 346 5.71 25.76 -22.75
CA LYS A 346 5.91 25.12 -21.45
C LYS A 346 4.78 24.16 -21.04
N THR A 347 3.57 24.38 -21.53
CA THR A 347 2.38 23.55 -21.23
C THR A 347 2.09 22.51 -22.30
N GLY A 348 2.79 22.53 -23.43
CA GLY A 348 2.63 21.58 -24.53
C GLY A 348 1.35 21.76 -25.34
N VAL A 349 0.63 22.86 -25.17
CA VAL A 349 -0.61 23.17 -25.92
C VAL A 349 -0.32 24.17 -27.02
N SER A 350 -1.19 24.22 -28.03
CA SER A 350 -1.00 25.07 -29.21
C SER A 350 -2.02 26.20 -29.32
N ARG A 351 -3.12 26.12 -28.57
CA ARG A 351 -4.24 27.08 -28.62
C ARG A 351 -4.72 27.49 -27.24
N GLN A 352 -5.24 28.72 -27.14
CA GLN A 352 -5.79 29.27 -25.90
C GLN A 352 -6.94 28.40 -25.33
N VAL A 353 -7.81 27.86 -26.19
CA VAL A 353 -8.91 26.97 -25.76
C VAL A 353 -8.37 25.66 -25.17
N GLU A 354 -7.26 25.14 -25.70
CA GLU A 354 -6.56 23.96 -25.16
C GLU A 354 -5.92 24.28 -23.81
N LEU A 355 -5.32 25.46 -23.67
CA LEU A 355 -4.80 25.94 -22.39
C LEU A 355 -5.92 26.05 -21.35
N VAL A 356 -7.07 26.63 -21.68
CA VAL A 356 -8.22 26.70 -20.76
C VAL A 356 -8.67 25.30 -20.33
N ARG A 357 -8.75 24.35 -21.27
CA ARG A 357 -9.11 22.96 -20.94
C ARG A 357 -8.08 22.27 -20.04
N LEU A 358 -6.79 22.46 -20.33
CA LEU A 358 -5.69 21.90 -19.54
C LEU A 358 -5.72 22.45 -18.11
N LEU A 359 -5.88 23.77 -17.97
CA LEU A 359 -5.86 24.46 -16.69
C LEU A 359 -7.14 24.24 -15.88
N SER A 360 -8.28 24.03 -16.53
CA SER A 360 -9.53 23.60 -15.86
C SER A 360 -9.47 22.16 -15.33
N GLY A 361 -8.46 21.37 -15.71
CA GLY A 361 -8.19 20.03 -15.18
C GLY A 361 -7.02 19.94 -14.20
N ALA A 362 -6.28 21.03 -14.00
CA ALA A 362 -5.05 21.09 -13.21
C ALA A 362 -5.26 21.83 -11.87
N THR A 363 -6.31 21.49 -11.14
CA THR A 363 -6.55 21.97 -9.77
C THR A 363 -6.35 20.84 -8.77
N LEU A 364 -5.18 20.83 -8.13
CA LEU A 364 -5.03 20.42 -6.73
C LEU A 364 -5.06 21.74 -5.92
N PRO A 365 -5.72 21.83 -4.77
CA PRO A 365 -5.65 23.03 -3.94
C PRO A 365 -4.22 23.34 -3.49
#